data_AF-A0AAJ6DIB7-F1
#
_entry.id   AF-A0AAJ6DIB7-F1
#
_cell.length_a   1.000
_cell.length_b   1.000
_cell.length_c   1.000
_cell.angle_alpha   90.00
_cell.angle_beta   90.00
_cell.angle_gamma   90.00
#
_symmetry.space_group_name_H-M   'P 1'
#
loop_
_entity.id
_entity.type
_entity.pdbx_description
1 polymer ?
#
loop_
_entity_poly.entity_id
_entity_poly.type
_entity_poly.pdbx_seq_one_letter_code
_entity_poly.pdbx_strand_id
1 'polypeptide(L)'
;MEPGPGTGPSDAVDEAFRAARSVALQSGLRYIDPALGTPESLAAADANADAQCTDLQRDVANPDRLAAQRFSVGNHKVTEADGKRINVLLRNSYCG
;
A
#
# COMPACT_ATOMS: atom_id res chain seq x y z
N MET A 1 38.20 -20.36 3.24
CA MET A 1 37.44 -19.12 2.99
C MET A 1 35.97 -19.46 3.16
N GLU A 2 35.40 -19.15 4.32
CA GLU A 2 33.95 -19.22 4.52
C GLU A 2 33.32 -17.97 3.90
N PRO A 3 32.25 -18.08 3.09
CA PRO A 3 31.53 -16.91 2.63
C PRO A 3 30.68 -16.38 3.78
N GLY A 4 30.91 -15.11 4.16
CA GLY A 4 30.06 -14.39 5.11
C GLY A 4 28.63 -14.21 4.57
N PRO A 5 27.68 -13.76 5.43
CA PRO A 5 26.27 -13.61 5.08
C PRO A 5 26.12 -12.42 4.11
N GLY A 6 26.37 -12.68 2.83
CA GLY A 6 26.37 -11.67 1.77
C GLY A 6 24.95 -11.44 1.27
N THR A 7 24.45 -10.24 1.53
CA THR A 7 23.35 -9.60 0.79
C THR A 7 23.63 -9.78 -0.70
N GLY A 8 22.90 -10.68 -1.35
CA GLY A 8 23.14 -11.04 -2.74
C GLY A 8 22.67 -9.93 -3.68
N PRO A 9 23.11 -9.93 -4.95
CA PRO A 9 22.56 -9.04 -5.98
C PRO A 9 21.02 -9.14 -6.08
N SER A 10 20.47 -10.32 -5.80
CA SER A 10 19.03 -10.58 -5.76
C SER A 10 18.32 -9.80 -4.64
N ASP A 11 18.89 -9.77 -3.44
CA ASP A 11 18.29 -9.06 -2.30
C ASP A 11 18.24 -7.55 -2.55
N ALA A 12 19.25 -7.00 -3.22
CA ALA A 12 19.30 -5.58 -3.59
C ALA A 12 18.24 -5.22 -4.65
N VAL A 13 17.96 -6.14 -5.59
CA VAL A 13 16.92 -5.95 -6.61
C VAL A 13 15.52 -6.03 -5.98
N ASP A 14 15.31 -6.99 -5.08
CA ASP A 14 14.03 -7.16 -4.38
C ASP A 14 13.72 -5.95 -3.49
N GLU A 15 14.71 -5.43 -2.77
CA GLU A 15 14.57 -4.23 -1.95
C GLU A 15 14.28 -2.98 -2.80
N ALA A 16 14.97 -2.84 -3.94
CA ALA A 16 14.71 -1.73 -4.87
C ALA A 16 13.29 -1.81 -5.46
N PHE A 17 12.80 -3.01 -5.75
CA PHE A 17 11.45 -3.22 -6.24
C PHE A 17 10.39 -2.89 -5.18
N ARG A 18 10.62 -3.30 -3.92
CA ARG A 18 9.75 -2.93 -2.78
C ARG A 18 9.71 -1.42 -2.58
N ALA A 19 10.87 -0.76 -2.61
CA ALA A 19 10.94 0.69 -2.48
C ALA A 19 10.18 1.41 -3.61
N ALA A 20 10.33 0.94 -4.86
CA ALA A 20 9.60 1.49 -6.00
C ALA A 20 8.08 1.30 -5.86
N ARG A 21 7.62 0.12 -5.40
CA ARG A 21 6.20 -0.13 -5.10
C ARG A 21 5.65 0.81 -4.02
N SER A 22 6.40 1.01 -2.93
CA SER A 22 6.01 1.94 -1.88
C SER A 22 5.89 3.36 -2.43
N VAL A 23 6.88 3.87 -3.17
CA VAL A 23 6.81 5.22 -3.78
C VAL A 23 5.61 5.37 -4.72
N ALA A 24 5.33 4.37 -5.55
CA ALA A 24 4.17 4.37 -6.44
C ALA A 24 2.84 4.39 -5.65
N LEU A 25 2.73 3.60 -4.58
CA LEU A 25 1.59 3.61 -3.68
C LEU A 25 1.38 5.00 -3.05
N GLN A 26 2.42 5.57 -2.45
CA GLN A 26 2.35 6.88 -1.78
C GLN A 26 1.92 7.97 -2.75
N SER A 27 2.45 7.96 -3.98
CA SER A 27 2.05 8.90 -5.04
C SER A 27 0.58 8.72 -5.45
N GLY A 28 0.13 7.47 -5.64
CA GLY A 28 -1.25 7.15 -6.01
C GLY A 28 -2.25 7.55 -4.92
N LEU A 29 -1.92 7.28 -3.65
CA LEU A 29 -2.76 7.67 -2.51
C LEU A 29 -2.93 9.18 -2.45
N ARG A 30 -1.85 9.96 -2.61
CA ARG A 30 -1.89 11.42 -2.64
C ARG A 30 -2.73 11.98 -3.81
N TYR A 31 -2.79 11.27 -4.93
CA TYR A 31 -3.62 11.64 -6.08
C TYR A 31 -5.11 11.39 -5.81
N ILE A 32 -5.44 10.29 -5.11
CA ILE A 32 -6.82 9.97 -4.72
C ILE A 32 -7.33 11.01 -3.73
N ASP A 33 -6.53 11.28 -2.69
CA ASP A 33 -6.84 12.25 -1.67
C ASP A 33 -5.53 12.85 -1.11
N PRO A 34 -5.33 14.18 -1.18
CA PRO A 34 -4.12 14.83 -0.69
C PRO A 34 -3.79 14.54 0.78
N ALA A 35 -4.80 14.29 1.63
CA ALA A 35 -4.58 14.01 3.05
C ALA A 35 -3.93 12.64 3.30
N LEU A 36 -4.09 11.70 2.36
CA LEU A 36 -3.38 10.41 2.38
C LEU A 36 -1.89 10.55 2.10
N GLY A 37 -1.45 11.70 1.57
CA GLY A 37 -0.04 12.01 1.35
C GLY A 37 0.70 12.59 2.57
N THR A 38 0.04 12.66 3.73
CA THR A 38 0.66 13.17 4.97
C THR A 38 1.65 12.15 5.56
N PRO A 39 2.72 12.59 6.27
CA PRO A 39 3.68 11.67 6.87
C PRO A 39 3.04 10.61 7.78
N GLU A 40 2.00 11.00 8.53
CA GLU A 40 1.23 10.09 9.38
C GLU A 40 0.51 9.01 8.56
N SER A 41 -0.11 9.39 7.44
CA SER A 41 -0.81 8.46 6.56
C SER A 41 0.14 7.52 5.83
N LEU A 42 1.29 8.04 5.39
CA LEU A 42 2.29 7.26 4.66
C LEU A 42 3.03 6.27 5.56
N ALA A 43 3.16 6.56 6.87
CA ALA A 43 3.82 5.66 7.82
C ALA A 43 3.15 4.28 7.94
N ALA A 44 1.83 4.21 7.73
CA ALA A 44 1.07 2.95 7.76
C ALA A 44 0.63 2.46 6.36
N ALA A 45 0.98 3.18 5.29
CA ALA A 45 0.43 2.93 3.95
C ALA A 45 0.75 1.54 3.41
N ASP A 46 2.00 1.09 3.51
CA ASP A 46 2.42 -0.22 3.00
C ASP A 46 1.76 -1.37 3.77
N ALA A 47 1.75 -1.29 5.11
CA ALA A 47 1.09 -2.29 5.95
C ALA A 47 -0.43 -2.37 5.68
N ASN A 48 -1.06 -1.21 5.47
CA ASN A 48 -2.45 -1.12 5.09
C ASN A 48 -2.72 -1.72 3.70
N ALA A 49 -1.82 -1.47 2.74
CA ALA A 49 -1.91 -2.01 1.40
C ALA A 49 -1.76 -3.54 1.41
N ASP A 50 -0.80 -4.09 2.15
CA ASP A 50 -0.59 -5.55 2.27
C ASP A 50 -1.83 -6.26 2.85
N ALA A 51 -2.39 -5.69 3.93
CA ALA A 51 -3.60 -6.21 4.56
C ALA A 51 -4.80 -6.13 3.60
N GLN A 52 -4.94 -5.03 2.86
CA GLN A 52 -6.01 -4.86 1.88
C GLN A 52 -5.85 -5.81 0.70
N CYS A 53 -4.63 -6.04 0.21
CA CYS A 53 -4.38 -7.03 -0.84
C CYS A 53 -4.77 -8.44 -0.39
N THR A 54 -4.47 -8.80 0.85
CA THR A 54 -4.89 -10.09 1.44
C THR A 54 -6.42 -10.21 1.46
N ASP A 55 -7.12 -9.15 1.88
CA ASP A 55 -8.58 -9.13 1.93
C ASP A 55 -9.21 -9.17 0.53
N LEU A 56 -8.60 -8.50 -0.46
CA LEU A 56 -9.02 -8.55 -1.86
C LEU A 56 -8.83 -9.93 -2.48
N GLN A 57 -7.78 -10.67 -2.10
CA GLN A 57 -7.57 -12.06 -2.53
C GLN A 57 -8.55 -13.04 -1.88
N ARG A 58 -9.03 -12.73 -0.68
CA ARG A 58 -10.02 -13.54 0.07
C ARG A 58 -11.47 -13.24 -0.30
N ASP A 59 -11.71 -12.31 -1.22
CA ASP A 59 -13.04 -11.88 -1.67
C ASP A 59 -13.97 -11.46 -0.52
N VAL A 60 -13.45 -10.63 0.40
CA VAL A 60 -14.22 -10.16 1.55
C VAL A 60 -15.42 -9.31 1.14
N ALA A 61 -16.48 -9.34 1.95
CA ALA A 61 -17.63 -8.46 1.75
C ALA A 61 -17.27 -6.98 2.00
N ASN A 62 -17.66 -6.10 1.07
CA ASN A 62 -17.45 -4.64 1.11
C ASN A 62 -15.96 -4.21 1.18
N PRO A 63 -15.12 -4.62 0.21
CA PRO A 63 -13.69 -4.30 0.22
C PRO A 63 -13.44 -2.79 0.10
N ASP A 64 -14.33 -2.03 -0.56
CA ASP A 64 -14.20 -0.58 -0.75
C ASP A 64 -14.36 0.16 0.58
N ARG A 65 -15.37 -0.22 1.37
CA ARG A 65 -15.57 0.31 2.72
C ARG A 65 -14.42 -0.05 3.66
N LEU A 66 -13.86 -1.26 3.53
CA LEU A 66 -12.70 -1.69 4.32
C LEU A 66 -11.45 -0.87 3.99
N ALA A 67 -11.18 -0.65 2.70
CA ALA A 67 -10.10 0.24 2.27
C ALA A 67 -10.30 1.66 2.82
N ALA A 68 -11.51 2.21 2.73
CA ALA A 68 -11.81 3.52 3.28
C ALA A 68 -11.55 3.61 4.80
N GLN A 69 -11.94 2.60 5.56
CA GLN A 69 -11.66 2.57 7.01
C GLN A 69 -10.17 2.49 7.31
N ARG A 70 -9.45 1.64 6.56
CA ARG A 70 -8.03 1.35 6.79
C ARG A 70 -7.13 2.54 6.44
N PHE A 71 -7.45 3.26 5.37
CA PHE A 71 -6.71 4.44 4.94
C PHE A 71 -7.23 5.76 5.53
N SER A 72 -8.26 5.73 6.38
CA SER A 72 -8.66 6.91 7.15
C SER A 72 -7.67 7.16 8.29
N VAL A 73 -7.13 8.38 8.41
CA VAL A 73 -6.03 8.68 9.35
C VAL A 73 -6.37 9.92 10.17
N GLY A 74 -6.20 9.83 11.49
CA GLY A 74 -6.57 10.90 12.42
C GLY A 74 -8.01 11.41 12.20
N ASN A 75 -8.11 12.72 11.96
CA ASN A 75 -9.37 13.41 11.67
C ASN A 75 -9.82 13.30 10.20
N HIS A 76 -8.98 12.77 9.31
CA HIS A 76 -9.31 12.60 7.90
C HIS A 76 -10.00 11.26 7.67
N LYS A 77 -11.25 11.33 7.20
CA LYS A 77 -12.01 10.14 6.80
C LYS A 77 -12.13 10.12 5.29
N VAL A 78 -11.55 9.10 4.66
CA VAL A 78 -11.74 8.88 3.23
C VAL A 78 -13.09 8.21 2.98
N THR A 79 -13.70 8.52 1.84
CA THR A 79 -15.02 8.00 1.49
C THR A 79 -14.93 6.58 0.95
N GLU A 80 -16.06 5.87 0.89
CA GLU A 80 -16.11 4.56 0.21
C GLU A 80 -15.76 4.66 -1.27
N ALA A 81 -16.07 5.80 -1.92
CA ALA A 81 -15.65 6.06 -3.30
C ALA A 81 -14.12 6.15 -3.43
N ASP A 82 -13.45 6.73 -2.44
CA ASP A 82 -11.98 6.75 -2.38
C ASP A 82 -11.44 5.36 -2.05
N GLY A 83 -12.08 4.62 -1.16
CA GLY A 83 -11.79 3.21 -0.90
C GLY A 83 -11.82 2.35 -2.17
N LYS A 84 -12.80 2.58 -3.05
CA LYS A 84 -12.86 1.94 -4.37
C LYS A 84 -11.68 2.32 -5.26
N ARG A 85 -11.31 3.60 -5.30
CA ARG A 85 -10.14 4.07 -6.06
C ARG A 85 -8.84 3.47 -5.52
N ILE A 86 -8.72 3.35 -4.19
CA ILE A 86 -7.60 2.71 -3.52
C ILE A 86 -7.54 1.24 -3.93
N ASN A 87 -8.65 0.50 -3.91
CA ASN A 87 -8.67 -0.89 -4.34
C ASN A 87 -8.24 -1.08 -5.80
N VAL A 88 -8.62 -0.15 -6.70
CA VAL A 88 -8.15 -0.16 -8.09
C VAL A 88 -6.63 0.10 -8.17
N LEU A 89 -6.13 1.11 -7.46
CA LEU A 89 -4.70 1.39 -7.37
C LEU A 89 -3.91 0.16 -6.88
N LEU A 90 -4.38 -0.44 -5.78
CA LEU A 90 -3.73 -1.60 -5.17
C LEU A 90 -3.72 -2.77 -6.15
N ARG A 91 -4.85 -3.15 -6.75
CA ARG A 91 -4.91 -4.26 -7.72
C ARG A 91 -4.00 -4.07 -8.93
N ASN A 92 -3.83 -2.84 -9.40
CA ASN A 92 -3.07 -2.57 -10.61
C ASN A 92 -1.56 -2.47 -10.38
N SER A 93 -1.13 -2.07 -9.19
CA SER A 93 0.23 -1.58 -8.98
C SER A 93 0.90 -2.07 -7.71
N TYR A 94 0.16 -2.78 -6.84
CA TYR A 94 0.67 -3.18 -5.55
C TYR A 94 0.32 -4.64 -5.19
N CYS A 95 -0.90 -5.12 -5.37
CA CYS A 95 -1.25 -6.51 -5.08
C CYS A 95 -0.63 -7.43 -6.14
N GLY A 96 0.49 -8.06 -5.79
CA GLY A 96 1.23 -9.00 -6.63
C GLY A 96 2.21 -9.78 -5.77
#